data_AF-A0A1Y4U428-F1
#
_entry.id   AF-A0A1Y4U428-F1
#
_cell.length_a   1.000
_cell.length_b   1.000
_cell.length_c   1.000
_cell.angle_alpha   90.00
_cell.angle_beta   90.00
_cell.angle_gamma   90.00
#
_symmetry.space_group_name_H-M   'P 1'
#
loop_
_entity.id
_entity.type
_entity.pdbx_description
1 polymer ?
#
loop_
_entity_poly.entity_id
_entity_poly.type
_entity_poly.pdbx_seq_one_letter_code
_entity_poly.pdbx_strand_id
1 'polypeptide(L)'
;MKTVSSFLILLLLLIMQSCGFVYERHLTGNYYLIAVDTKEDMDVCYHQPEDDAPYTGITGASVYAVGYDDDFILVKAYRALKDSMGVSLPRYDRHTTEYYIIPVNNAQEAWEAQENKFGAFDEEAFEVRRKELGVPDDITFKKL
;
A
#
# COMPACT_ATOMS: atom_id res chain seq x y z
N MET A 1 7.78 -1.14 50.27
CA MET A 1 7.19 -0.16 49.31
C MET A 1 8.15 0.19 48.16
N LYS A 2 8.87 -0.78 47.57
CA LYS A 2 9.74 -0.55 46.39
C LYS A 2 9.26 -1.30 45.14
N THR A 3 8.48 -2.37 45.33
CA THR A 3 7.94 -3.23 44.26
C THR A 3 6.78 -2.60 43.50
N VAL A 4 5.91 -1.82 44.16
CA VAL A 4 4.76 -1.14 43.52
C VAL A 4 5.22 -0.05 42.55
N SER A 5 6.30 0.67 42.88
CA SER A 5 6.88 1.69 41.99
C SER A 5 7.59 1.07 40.79
N SER A 6 8.26 -0.07 40.97
CA SER A 6 8.87 -0.84 39.86
C SER A 6 7.85 -1.44 38.90
N PHE A 7 6.71 -1.93 39.41
CA PHE A 7 5.64 -2.47 38.56
C PHE A 7 4.96 -1.39 37.71
N LEU A 8 4.77 -0.20 38.27
CA LEU A 8 4.20 0.94 37.56
C LEU A 8 5.12 1.42 36.43
N ILE A 9 6.44 1.44 36.67
CA ILE A 9 7.45 1.77 35.65
C ILE A 9 7.48 0.73 34.52
N LEU A 10 7.38 -0.56 34.85
CA LEU A 10 7.33 -1.64 33.85
C LEU A 10 6.05 -1.57 33.00
N LEU A 11 4.92 -1.20 33.60
CA LEU A 11 3.65 -0.97 32.90
C LEU A 11 3.71 0.25 31.97
N LEU A 12 4.41 1.32 32.40
CA LEU A 12 4.66 2.53 31.61
C LEU A 12 5.59 2.29 30.40
N LEU A 13 6.51 1.32 30.49
CA LEU A 13 7.40 0.95 29.38
C LEU A 13 6.69 0.15 28.28
N LEU A 14 5.60 -0.55 28.61
CA LEU A 14 4.79 -1.33 27.65
C LEU A 14 3.91 -0.44 26.75
N ILE A 15 3.50 0.74 27.22
CA ILE A 15 2.67 1.70 26.47
C ILE A 15 3.47 2.63 25.54
N MET A 16 4.81 2.55 25.55
CA MET A 16 5.68 3.34 24.66
C MET A 16 6.00 2.62 23.33
N GLN A 17 5.35 1.50 23.02
CA GLN A 17 5.63 0.66 21.83
C GLN A 17 4.82 1.03 20.57
N SER A 18 4.21 2.22 20.50
CA SER A 18 3.27 2.53 19.42
C SER A 18 3.81 3.58 18.44
N CYS A 19 4.78 3.20 17.61
CA CYS A 19 5.09 3.85 16.33
C CYS A 19 4.82 2.87 15.17
N GLY A 20 3.63 2.24 15.18
CA GLY A 20 3.21 1.27 14.16
C GLY A 20 2.16 1.83 13.21
N PHE A 21 1.88 1.10 12.13
CA PHE A 21 0.84 1.44 11.17
C PHE A 21 -0.56 1.21 11.75
N VAL A 22 -1.53 2.07 11.40
CA VAL A 22 -2.95 1.85 11.71
C VAL A 22 -3.53 0.66 10.95
N TYR A 23 -2.95 0.31 9.80
CA TYR A 23 -3.27 -0.89 9.06
C TYR A 23 -2.03 -1.52 8.46
N GLU A 24 -1.91 -2.83 8.61
CA GLU A 24 -0.92 -3.65 7.92
C GLU A 24 -1.55 -4.98 7.52
N ARG A 25 -1.41 -5.36 6.25
CA ARG A 25 -1.82 -6.67 5.75
C ARG A 25 -0.92 -7.12 4.62
N HIS A 26 -0.27 -8.27 4.79
CA HIS A 26 0.42 -8.95 3.71
C HIS A 26 -0.53 -9.28 2.54
N LEU A 27 -0.08 -9.05 1.31
CA LEU A 27 -0.80 -9.43 0.10
C LEU A 27 -0.21 -10.73 -0.46
N THR A 28 0.98 -10.62 -1.05
CA THR A 28 1.71 -11.69 -1.74
C THR A 28 3.18 -11.30 -1.82
N GLY A 29 4.08 -12.28 -1.86
CA GLY A 29 5.52 -12.04 -1.92
C GLY A 29 5.98 -11.01 -0.88
N ASN A 30 6.69 -9.98 -1.34
CA ASN A 30 7.18 -8.87 -0.54
C ASN A 30 6.23 -7.64 -0.50
N TYR A 31 4.95 -7.81 -0.85
CA TYR A 31 3.99 -6.72 -0.97
C TYR A 31 2.94 -6.74 0.15
N TYR A 32 2.64 -5.55 0.66
CA TYR A 32 1.77 -5.31 1.81
C TYR A 32 0.80 -4.17 1.50
N LEU A 33 -0.34 -4.17 2.17
CA LEU A 33 -1.17 -2.99 2.33
C LEU A 33 -0.80 -2.33 3.64
N ILE A 34 -0.43 -1.05 3.58
CA ILE A 34 -0.05 -0.25 4.73
C ILE A 34 -0.90 1.01 4.76
N ALA A 35 -1.40 1.38 5.94
CA ALA A 35 -1.98 2.69 6.19
C ALA A 35 -1.37 3.28 7.45
N VAL A 36 -0.77 4.47 7.33
CA VAL A 36 0.04 5.07 8.39
C VAL A 36 -0.84 5.62 9.50
N ASP A 37 -1.69 6.60 9.20
CA ASP A 37 -2.50 7.30 10.21
C ASP A 37 -4.00 6.97 10.09
N THR A 38 -4.51 6.82 8.87
CA THR A 38 -5.92 6.58 8.58
C THR A 38 -6.07 5.61 7.43
N LYS A 39 -7.27 5.02 7.27
CA LYS A 39 -7.56 4.19 6.08
C LYS A 39 -7.44 4.94 4.75
N GLU A 40 -7.45 6.28 4.73
CA GLU A 40 -7.24 7.04 3.50
C GLU A 40 -5.77 7.01 3.06
N ASP A 41 -4.85 6.76 3.98
CA ASP A 41 -3.41 6.64 3.72
C ASP A 41 -3.01 5.26 3.19
N MET A 42 -4.00 4.38 2.94
CA MET A 42 -3.77 3.02 2.47
C MET A 42 -3.02 3.03 1.13
N ASP A 43 -1.86 2.38 1.09
CA ASP A 43 -1.05 2.18 -0.11
C ASP A 43 -0.69 0.69 -0.25
N VAL A 44 -0.37 0.27 -1.47
CA VAL A 44 0.39 -0.96 -1.70
C VAL A 44 1.86 -0.61 -1.53
N CYS A 45 2.51 -1.28 -0.59
CA CYS A 45 3.91 -1.09 -0.28
C CYS A 45 4.72 -2.35 -0.57
N TYR A 46 5.98 -2.17 -0.95
CA TYR A 46 6.98 -3.22 -1.00
C TYR A 46 7.85 -3.18 0.25
N HIS A 47 8.17 -4.34 0.80
CA HIS A 47 9.03 -4.49 1.97
C HIS A 47 9.99 -5.66 1.76
N GLN A 48 11.30 -5.37 1.77
CA GLN A 48 12.33 -6.40 1.64
C GLN A 48 12.35 -7.29 2.90
N PRO A 49 12.67 -8.58 2.77
CA PRO A 49 12.69 -9.52 3.90
C PRO A 49 13.89 -9.33 4.86
N GLU A 50 14.61 -8.21 4.76
CA GLU A 50 15.68 -7.86 5.69
C GLU A 50 15.09 -7.24 6.95
N ASP A 51 15.62 -7.61 8.12
CA ASP A 51 15.21 -7.03 9.40
C ASP A 51 15.32 -5.50 9.35
N ASP A 52 14.24 -4.81 9.74
CA ASP A 52 14.09 -3.35 9.78
C ASP A 52 14.06 -2.61 8.42
N ALA A 53 13.93 -3.31 7.28
CA ALA A 53 13.77 -2.63 5.99
C ALA A 53 12.51 -1.73 5.97
N PRO A 54 12.55 -0.53 5.37
CA PRO A 54 11.37 0.31 5.28
C PRO A 54 10.32 -0.29 4.32
N TYR A 55 9.07 0.16 4.48
CA TYR A 55 8.02 -0.07 3.49
C TYR A 55 8.08 1.05 2.45
N THR A 56 8.26 0.69 1.17
CA THR A 56 8.20 1.65 0.06
C THR A 56 6.81 1.66 -0.57
N GLY A 57 6.13 2.80 -0.53
CA GLY A 57 4.84 2.99 -1.19
C GLY A 57 4.95 2.97 -2.72
N ILE A 58 3.99 2.34 -3.39
CA ILE A 58 3.99 2.13 -4.84
C ILE A 58 2.93 3.00 -5.53
N THR A 59 1.71 3.07 -4.98
CA THR A 59 0.55 3.67 -5.67
C THR A 59 0.17 5.07 -5.20
N GLY A 60 0.73 5.56 -4.09
CA GLY A 60 0.54 6.95 -3.66
C GLY A 60 -0.72 7.20 -2.85
N ALA A 61 -1.10 6.24 -2.00
CA ALA A 61 -2.21 6.23 -1.04
C ALA A 61 -3.63 6.18 -1.65
N SER A 62 -4.67 6.21 -0.79
CA SER A 62 -6.11 6.09 -1.11
C SER A 62 -6.57 4.80 -1.78
N VAL A 63 -5.79 3.72 -1.64
CA VAL A 63 -6.16 2.40 -2.11
C VAL A 63 -7.41 1.93 -1.37
N TYR A 64 -8.46 1.61 -2.11
CA TYR A 64 -9.75 1.18 -1.53
C TYR A 64 -10.20 -0.20 -1.99
N ALA A 65 -9.55 -0.78 -3.01
CA ALA A 65 -9.75 -2.16 -3.40
C ALA A 65 -8.48 -2.75 -4.05
N VAL A 66 -8.24 -4.04 -3.80
CA VAL A 66 -7.16 -4.80 -4.45
C VAL A 66 -7.64 -6.19 -4.86
N GLY A 67 -7.07 -6.74 -5.92
CA GLY A 67 -7.15 -8.16 -6.27
C GLY A 67 -5.74 -8.64 -6.62
N TYR A 68 -5.37 -9.86 -6.24
CA TYR A 68 -4.01 -10.35 -6.48
C TYR A 68 -3.94 -11.87 -6.50
N ASP A 69 -2.86 -12.36 -7.09
CA ASP A 69 -2.36 -13.73 -6.99
C ASP A 69 -0.85 -13.70 -6.70
N ASP A 70 -0.10 -14.73 -7.10
CA ASP A 70 1.34 -14.80 -6.87
C ASP A 70 2.16 -14.00 -7.92
N ASP A 71 1.54 -13.58 -9.03
CA ASP A 71 2.22 -12.96 -10.17
C ASP A 71 1.84 -11.48 -10.34
N PHE A 72 0.62 -11.09 -9.95
CA PHE A 72 0.10 -9.73 -10.15
C PHE A 72 -0.71 -9.21 -8.97
N ILE A 73 -0.65 -7.89 -8.78
CA ILE A 73 -1.53 -7.13 -7.89
C ILE A 73 -2.24 -6.06 -8.72
N LEU A 74 -3.56 -6.06 -8.65
CA LEU A 74 -4.46 -5.07 -9.24
C LEU A 74 -4.94 -4.13 -8.15
N VAL A 75 -4.90 -2.83 -8.42
CA VAL A 75 -5.22 -1.80 -7.43
C VAL A 75 -6.27 -0.84 -7.98
N LYS A 76 -7.26 -0.49 -7.16
CA LYS A 76 -8.10 0.70 -7.34
C LYS A 76 -7.77 1.71 -6.25
N ALA A 77 -7.44 2.93 -6.66
CA ALA A 77 -7.21 4.07 -5.78
C ALA A 77 -8.04 5.26 -6.24
N TYR A 78 -8.23 6.23 -5.33
CA TYR A 78 -8.84 7.51 -5.70
C TYR A 78 -7.76 8.46 -6.19
N ARG A 79 -8.06 9.22 -7.24
CA ARG A 79 -7.08 10.18 -7.77
C ARG A 79 -6.72 11.24 -6.71
N ALA A 80 -5.44 11.40 -6.41
CA ALA A 80 -4.97 12.49 -5.56
C ALA A 80 -5.24 13.85 -6.24
N LEU A 81 -5.81 14.77 -5.48
CA LEU A 81 -5.93 16.17 -5.92
C LEU A 81 -4.54 16.79 -5.98
N LYS A 82 -4.32 17.66 -6.97
CA LYS A 82 -3.05 18.36 -7.14
C LYS A 82 -3.19 19.83 -6.79
N ASP A 83 -2.15 20.41 -6.20
CA ASP A 83 -2.06 21.84 -6.01
C ASP A 83 -1.77 22.57 -7.34
N SER A 84 -1.65 23.90 -7.31
CA SER A 84 -1.37 24.71 -8.49
C SER A 84 0.01 24.44 -9.12
N MET A 85 0.92 23.78 -8.39
CA MET A 85 2.25 23.38 -8.86
C MET A 85 2.27 21.92 -9.35
N GLY A 86 1.13 21.22 -9.29
CA GLY A 86 1.02 19.82 -9.69
C GLY A 86 1.44 18.81 -8.62
N VAL A 87 1.66 19.25 -7.38
CA VAL A 87 2.03 18.38 -6.25
C VAL A 87 0.78 17.70 -5.69
N SER A 88 0.84 16.38 -5.49
CA SER A 88 -0.25 15.61 -4.90
C SER A 88 -0.51 16.04 -3.45
N LEU A 89 -1.78 16.26 -3.13
CA LEU A 89 -2.28 16.57 -1.80
C LEU A 89 -2.82 15.29 -1.14
N PRO A 90 -2.85 15.22 0.21
CA PRO A 90 -3.52 14.14 0.95
C PRO A 90 -5.05 14.36 0.95
N ARG A 91 -5.62 14.56 -0.24
CA ARG A 91 -7.04 14.74 -0.51
C ARG A 91 -7.33 14.13 -1.86
N TYR A 92 -8.45 13.42 -1.97
CA TYR A 92 -8.70 12.57 -3.13
C TYR A 92 -10.04 12.89 -3.78
N ASP A 93 -10.06 12.85 -5.11
CA ASP A 93 -11.29 12.88 -5.90
C ASP A 93 -11.93 11.49 -5.88
N ARG A 94 -12.93 11.31 -5.02
CA ARG A 94 -13.64 10.02 -4.87
C ARG A 94 -14.56 9.67 -6.05
N HIS A 95 -14.69 10.54 -7.04
CA HIS A 95 -15.44 10.26 -8.27
C HIS A 95 -14.56 9.67 -9.38
N THR A 96 -13.23 9.80 -9.25
CA THR A 96 -12.28 9.28 -10.23
C THR A 96 -11.52 8.11 -9.63
N THR A 97 -11.67 6.94 -10.24
CA THR A 97 -10.87 5.76 -9.90
C THR A 97 -9.68 5.67 -10.84
N GLU A 98 -8.52 5.52 -10.24
CA GLU A 98 -7.29 5.15 -10.94
C GLU A 98 -7.02 3.66 -10.73
N TYR A 99 -6.60 3.02 -11.80
CA TYR A 99 -6.30 1.59 -11.84
C TYR A 99 -4.79 1.39 -12.03
N TYR A 100 -4.25 0.41 -11.31
CA TYR A 100 -2.85 0.03 -11.43
C TYR A 100 -2.70 -1.50 -11.55
N ILE A 101 -1.66 -1.91 -12.28
CA ILE A 101 -1.21 -3.31 -12.37
C ILE A 101 0.24 -3.34 -11.89
N ILE A 102 0.52 -4.15 -10.88
CA ILE A 102 1.84 -4.31 -10.27
C ILE A 102 2.27 -5.77 -10.49
N PRO A 103 3.30 -6.05 -11.31
CA PRO A 103 3.90 -7.37 -11.37
C PRO A 103 4.59 -7.69 -10.04
N VAL A 104 4.43 -8.90 -9.52
CA VAL A 104 5.11 -9.33 -8.31
C VAL A 104 6.58 -9.62 -8.62
N ASN A 105 7.47 -8.81 -8.06
CA ASN A 105 8.91 -9.01 -8.17
C ASN A 105 9.56 -8.93 -6.79
N ASN A 106 9.94 -10.09 -6.25
CA ASN A 106 10.53 -10.21 -4.91
C ASN A 106 12.04 -9.94 -4.87
N ALA A 107 12.66 -9.68 -6.03
CA ALA A 107 14.11 -9.47 -6.14
C ALA A 107 14.49 -8.00 -6.36
N GLN A 108 13.53 -7.09 -6.41
CA GLN A 108 13.78 -5.67 -6.62
C GLN A 108 14.28 -4.98 -5.35
N GLU A 109 15.05 -3.91 -5.54
CA GLU A 109 15.45 -3.04 -4.44
C GLU A 109 14.29 -2.15 -4.00
N ALA A 110 14.30 -1.74 -2.73
CA ALA A 110 13.20 -0.98 -2.15
C ALA A 110 12.88 0.32 -2.92
N TRP A 111 13.88 1.00 -3.48
CA TRP A 111 13.70 2.24 -4.24
C TRP A 111 13.20 2.02 -5.68
N GLU A 112 13.43 0.84 -6.24
CA GLU A 112 12.95 0.45 -7.58
C GLU A 112 11.46 0.08 -7.54
N ALA A 113 11.00 -0.40 -6.38
CA ALA A 113 9.62 -0.85 -6.19
C ALA A 113 8.57 0.22 -6.51
N GLN A 114 8.89 1.49 -6.28
CA GLN A 114 8.00 2.61 -6.55
C GLN A 114 7.64 2.70 -8.05
N GLU A 115 8.55 2.33 -8.94
CA GLU A 115 8.37 2.37 -10.39
C GLU A 115 7.85 1.04 -10.96
N ASN A 116 7.80 -0.03 -10.16
CA ASN A 116 7.30 -1.34 -10.57
C ASN A 116 5.76 -1.37 -10.62
N LYS A 117 5.18 -0.52 -11.47
CA LYS A 117 3.73 -0.47 -11.71
C LYS A 117 3.42 0.01 -13.12
N PHE A 118 2.28 -0.42 -13.63
CA PHE A 118 1.62 0.17 -14.78
C PHE A 118 0.41 0.96 -14.30
N GLY A 119 0.29 2.22 -14.73
CA GLY A 119 -0.77 3.14 -14.36
C GLY A 119 -0.21 4.54 -14.06
N ALA A 120 -1.02 5.49 -13.62
CA ALA A 120 -2.46 5.39 -13.39
C ALA A 120 -3.25 5.22 -14.71
N PHE A 121 -4.22 4.31 -14.73
CA PHE A 121 -5.14 4.13 -15.85
C PHE A 121 -6.58 4.51 -15.47
N ASP A 122 -7.38 4.86 -16.48
CA ASP A 122 -8.84 4.69 -16.38
C ASP A 122 -9.23 3.22 -16.60
N GLU A 123 -10.51 2.91 -16.49
CA GLU A 123 -11.01 1.52 -16.58
C GLU A 123 -10.79 0.90 -17.97
N GLU A 124 -10.97 1.66 -19.04
CA GLU A 124 -10.80 1.14 -20.40
C GLU A 124 -9.34 0.83 -20.70
N ALA A 125 -8.44 1.78 -20.40
CA ALA A 125 -7.00 1.59 -20.56
C ALA A 125 -6.47 0.46 -19.67
N PHE A 126 -7.01 0.32 -18.45
CA PHE A 126 -6.69 -0.79 -17.56
C PHE A 126 -7.05 -2.14 -18.16
N GLU A 127 -8.27 -2.31 -18.68
CA GLU A 127 -8.70 -3.60 -19.25
C GLU A 127 -7.92 -3.97 -20.51
N VAL A 128 -7.54 -2.97 -21.33
CA VAL A 128 -6.61 -3.20 -22.46
C VAL A 128 -5.26 -3.67 -21.94
N ARG A 129 -4.67 -2.94 -20.99
CA ARG A 129 -3.33 -3.24 -20.50
C ARG A 129 -3.26 -4.57 -19.75
N ARG A 130 -4.30 -4.91 -18.98
CA ARG A 130 -4.49 -6.19 -18.29
C ARG A 130 -4.34 -7.36 -19.26
N LYS A 131 -5.04 -7.28 -20.40
CA LYS A 131 -5.01 -8.31 -21.45
C LYS A 131 -3.65 -8.38 -22.14
N GLU A 132 -3.05 -7.25 -22.47
CA GLU A 132 -1.72 -7.19 -23.10
C GLU A 132 -0.64 -7.83 -22.22
N LEU A 133 -0.73 -7.67 -20.90
CA LEU A 133 0.19 -8.24 -19.93
C LEU A 133 -0.12 -9.71 -19.59
N GLY A 134 -1.23 -10.26 -20.09
CA GLY A 134 -1.64 -11.63 -19.79
C GLY A 134 -2.09 -11.85 -18.35
N VAL A 135 -2.56 -10.79 -17.67
CA VAL A 135 -3.08 -10.89 -16.31
C VAL A 135 -4.38 -11.72 -16.31
N PRO A 136 -4.49 -12.76 -15.47
CA PRO A 136 -5.68 -13.61 -15.41
C PRO A 136 -6.97 -12.85 -15.07
N ASP A 137 -8.09 -13.21 -15.72
CA ASP A 137 -9.40 -12.57 -15.55
C ASP A 137 -10.08 -12.92 -14.20
N ASP A 138 -9.66 -14.01 -13.56
CA ASP A 138 -10.19 -14.50 -12.28
C ASP A 138 -9.65 -13.73 -11.06
N ILE A 139 -8.59 -12.93 -11.23
CA ILE A 139 -8.19 -11.93 -10.24
C ILE A 139 -9.31 -10.88 -10.15
N THR A 140 -10.01 -10.88 -9.02
CA THR A 140 -11.14 -9.99 -8.75
C THR A 140 -10.83 -9.01 -7.63
N PHE A 141 -11.30 -7.77 -7.78
CA PHE A 141 -11.13 -6.74 -6.76
C PHE A 141 -11.95 -7.02 -5.51
N LYS A 142 -11.31 -6.91 -4.35
CA LYS A 142 -11.93 -6.95 -3.02
C LYS A 142 -11.75 -5.59 -2.34
N LYS A 143 -12.85 -5.03 -1.82
CA LYS A 143 -12.84 -3.76 -1.06
C LYS A 143 -12.13 -3.92 0.29
N LEU A 144 -11.53 -2.83 0.77
CA LEU A 144 -10.75 -2.75 2.04
C LEU A 144 -11.53 -2.10 3.20
#